data_AF-D3FC41-F1
#
_entry.id   AF-D3FC41-F1
#
_cell.length_a   1.000
_cell.length_b   1.000
_cell.length_c   1.000
_cell.angle_alpha   90.00
_cell.angle_beta   90.00
_cell.angle_gamma   90.00
#
_symmetry.space_group_name_H-M   'P 1'
#
loop_
_entity.id
_entity.type
_entity.pdbx_description
1 polymer ?
#
loop_
_entity_poly.entity_id
_entity_poly.type
_entity_poly.pdbx_seq_one_letter_code
_entity_poly.pdbx_strand_id
1 'polypeptide(L)'
;MPFTTTDRLPPFTGGPGTSSFARARDLRVVAHARELASDALGGRTVWCVAASPPARAAAAELRACLSTPAEDAIAVGEHAVGADSDADVELRQLAALLDDMLGGVAPGPVARGGLSAHERAVYAAGADEGEALLGAGVRAGDVVVLHDALAAVLAEAARARGAHVIRHVNAPVRGPAAAEAWAFLHAFEHAVDAYVVAGPAPDRLAAAMPSPSHVALKEVAPGATGAGLGWRAVLADVIGEDRDEHVGGTLHARPVVAVR
;
A
#
# COMPACT_ATOMS: atom_id res chain seq x y z
N MET A 1 -0.07 67.10 9.55
CA MET A 1 -1.13 67.32 10.55
C MET A 1 -2.21 66.25 10.32
N PRO A 2 -2.62 65.50 11.35
CA PRO A 2 -3.33 64.23 11.18
C PRO A 2 -4.85 64.42 11.12
N PHE A 3 -5.50 63.62 10.27
CA PHE A 3 -6.94 63.36 10.35
C PHE A 3 -7.15 61.96 10.94
N THR A 4 -7.72 61.92 12.13
CA THR A 4 -8.38 60.77 12.74
C THR A 4 -9.74 60.56 12.08
N THR A 5 -10.03 59.35 11.60
CA THR A 5 -11.41 58.85 11.49
C THR A 5 -11.42 57.36 11.74
N THR A 6 -12.10 57.04 12.83
CA THR A 6 -12.49 55.75 13.35
C THR A 6 -13.47 55.10 12.37
N ASP A 7 -13.21 53.86 11.94
CA ASP A 7 -14.31 52.98 11.57
C ASP A 7 -14.03 51.58 12.11
N ARG A 8 -14.83 51.20 13.12
CA ARG A 8 -14.81 49.89 13.76
C ARG A 8 -15.77 49.00 12.99
N LEU A 9 -15.24 48.04 12.24
CA LEU A 9 -16.02 46.89 11.82
C LEU A 9 -16.51 46.12 13.07
N PRO A 10 -17.78 45.67 13.12
CA PRO A 10 -18.25 44.84 14.21
C PRO A 10 -17.55 43.47 14.19
N PRO A 11 -17.29 42.86 15.35
CA PRO A 11 -16.76 41.51 15.41
C PRO A 11 -17.79 40.54 14.83
N PHE A 12 -17.36 39.76 13.84
CA PHE A 12 -18.09 38.63 13.31
C PHE A 12 -18.22 37.59 14.45
N THR A 13 -19.37 37.56 15.12
CA THR A 13 -19.70 36.52 16.10
C THR A 13 -20.03 35.24 15.35
N GLY A 14 -19.01 34.40 15.12
CA GLY A 14 -19.20 33.03 14.66
C GLY A 14 -20.03 32.25 15.68
N GLY A 15 -21.29 31.98 15.35
CA GLY A 15 -22.18 31.18 16.18
C GLY A 15 -21.72 29.71 16.28
N PRO A 16 -21.99 29.00 17.39
CA PRO A 16 -21.51 27.64 17.66
C PRO A 16 -22.18 26.52 16.84
N GLY A 17 -22.99 26.85 15.83
CA GLY A 17 -23.86 25.89 15.14
C GLY A 17 -23.17 25.00 14.09
N THR A 18 -22.03 25.42 13.52
CA THR A 18 -21.37 24.70 12.41
C THR A 18 -20.38 23.63 12.87
N SER A 19 -19.88 23.71 14.12
CA SER A 19 -18.85 22.81 14.67
C SER A 19 -19.40 21.42 15.07
N SER A 20 -20.63 21.35 15.58
CA SER A 20 -21.23 20.11 16.09
C SER A 20 -21.64 19.14 14.98
N PHE A 21 -22.21 19.66 13.88
CA PHE A 21 -22.63 18.84 12.74
C PHE A 21 -21.44 18.34 11.91
N ALA A 22 -20.37 19.13 11.78
CA ALA A 22 -19.13 18.68 11.16
C ALA A 22 -18.53 17.49 11.94
N ARG A 23 -18.43 17.61 13.27
CA ARG A 23 -17.96 16.53 14.15
C ARG A 23 -18.84 15.27 14.09
N ALA A 24 -20.17 15.42 14.06
CA ALA A 24 -21.07 14.27 13.96
C ALA A 24 -20.97 13.55 12.61
N ARG A 25 -20.74 14.29 11.52
CA ARG A 25 -20.49 13.72 10.19
C ARG A 25 -19.15 12.99 10.14
N ASP A 26 -18.10 13.58 10.69
CA ASP A 26 -16.76 12.99 10.74
C ASP A 26 -16.75 11.68 11.55
N LEU A 27 -17.46 11.65 12.68
CA LEU A 27 -17.60 10.44 13.50
C LEU A 27 -18.35 9.31 12.77
N ARG A 28 -19.38 9.63 11.97
CA ARG A 28 -20.10 8.63 11.17
C ARG A 28 -19.24 8.06 10.05
N VAL A 29 -18.46 8.91 9.37
CA VAL A 29 -17.52 8.47 8.33
C VAL A 29 -16.45 7.55 8.93
N VAL A 30 -15.91 7.91 10.10
CA VAL A 30 -14.94 7.09 10.83
C VAL A 30 -15.54 5.75 11.27
N ALA A 31 -16.76 5.73 11.82
CA ALA A 31 -17.42 4.50 12.22
C ALA A 31 -17.69 3.57 11.03
N HIS A 32 -18.21 4.13 9.94
CA HIS A 32 -18.46 3.36 8.71
C HIS A 32 -17.16 2.77 8.11
N ALA A 33 -16.08 3.55 8.08
CA ALA A 33 -14.78 3.06 7.61
C ALA A 33 -14.23 1.93 8.49
N ARG A 34 -14.47 1.97 9.81
CA ARG A 34 -14.10 0.87 10.71
C ARG A 34 -14.89 -0.40 10.45
N GLU A 35 -16.22 -0.28 10.32
CA GLU A 35 -17.10 -1.41 10.03
C GLU A 35 -16.73 -2.07 8.71
N LEU A 36 -16.56 -1.28 7.64
CA LEU A 36 -16.12 -1.78 6.34
C LEU A 36 -14.76 -2.48 6.43
N ALA A 37 -13.81 -1.90 7.14
CA ALA A 37 -12.50 -2.52 7.30
C ALA A 37 -12.54 -3.82 8.11
N SER A 38 -13.34 -3.88 9.17
CA SER A 38 -13.51 -5.09 9.98
C SER A 38 -14.14 -6.21 9.14
N ASP A 39 -15.19 -5.89 8.36
CA ASP A 39 -15.88 -6.87 7.52
C ASP A 39 -14.99 -7.36 6.35
N ALA A 40 -14.21 -6.45 5.74
CA ALA A 40 -13.32 -6.79 4.63
C ALA A 40 -12.09 -7.60 5.09
N LEU A 41 -11.47 -7.24 6.21
CA LEU A 41 -10.23 -7.83 6.73
C LEU A 41 -10.46 -8.97 7.73
N GLY A 42 -11.70 -9.18 8.16
CA GLY A 42 -12.08 -10.24 9.09
C GLY A 42 -11.64 -11.63 8.61
N GLY A 43 -10.90 -12.35 9.46
CA GLY A 43 -10.41 -13.70 9.17
C GLY A 43 -9.22 -13.77 8.20
N ARG A 44 -8.65 -12.62 7.80
CA ARG A 44 -7.51 -12.53 6.88
C ARG A 44 -6.25 -12.09 7.62
N THR A 45 -5.10 -12.48 7.07
CA THR A 45 -3.80 -11.98 7.51
C THR A 45 -3.31 -10.91 6.55
N VAL A 46 -2.83 -9.79 7.09
CA VAL A 46 -2.06 -8.80 6.33
C VAL A 46 -0.58 -9.10 6.51
N TRP A 47 0.07 -9.52 5.43
CA TRP A 47 1.50 -9.82 5.38
C TRP A 47 2.26 -8.58 4.91
N CYS A 48 3.12 -8.02 5.75
CA CYS A 48 4.06 -6.98 5.31
C CYS A 48 5.37 -7.64 4.88
N VAL A 49 5.72 -7.51 3.60
CA VAL A 49 6.87 -8.19 2.98
C VAL A 49 7.88 -7.16 2.50
N ALA A 50 9.11 -7.30 2.97
CA ALA A 50 10.20 -6.38 2.69
C ALA A 50 11.55 -7.09 2.75
N ALA A 51 12.53 -6.59 1.98
CA ALA A 51 13.87 -7.16 1.93
C ALA A 51 14.97 -6.13 2.28
N SER A 52 14.83 -4.88 1.84
CA SER A 52 15.77 -3.81 2.10
C SER A 52 15.58 -3.23 3.52
N PRO A 53 16.63 -2.66 4.15
CA PRO A 53 16.49 -2.02 5.46
C PRO A 53 15.43 -0.89 5.50
N PRO A 54 15.37 0.04 4.52
CA PRO A 54 14.33 1.08 4.50
C PRO A 54 12.91 0.49 4.38
N ALA A 55 12.73 -0.52 3.52
CA ALA A 55 11.44 -1.17 3.34
C ALA A 55 10.99 -1.94 4.58
N ARG A 56 11.92 -2.60 5.29
CA ARG A 56 11.62 -3.26 6.58
C ARG A 56 11.15 -2.26 7.64
N ALA A 57 11.73 -1.06 7.68
CA ALA A 57 11.24 0.00 8.56
C ALA A 57 9.81 0.42 8.20
N ALA A 58 9.53 0.66 6.92
CA ALA A 58 8.18 0.98 6.44
C ALA A 58 7.17 -0.16 6.70
N ALA A 59 7.59 -1.42 6.55
CA ALA A 59 6.79 -2.60 6.90
C ALA A 59 6.48 -2.61 8.40
N ALA A 60 7.47 -2.41 9.25
CA ALA A 60 7.27 -2.36 10.71
C ALA A 60 6.33 -1.22 11.13
N GLU A 61 6.43 -0.04 10.51
CA GLU A 61 5.52 1.09 10.74
C GLU A 61 4.08 0.76 10.34
N LEU A 62 3.86 0.14 9.17
CA LEU A 62 2.55 -0.34 8.74
C LEU A 62 2.01 -1.38 9.73
N ARG A 63 2.83 -2.36 10.15
CA ARG A 63 2.42 -3.37 11.12
C ARG A 63 1.99 -2.73 12.43
N ALA A 64 2.73 -1.75 12.93
CA ALA A 64 2.38 -1.01 14.13
C ALA A 64 1.04 -0.25 13.97
N CYS A 65 0.80 0.38 12.81
CA CYS A 65 -0.46 1.04 12.50
C CYS A 65 -1.64 0.07 12.50
N LEU A 66 -1.48 -1.10 11.89
CA LEU A 66 -2.52 -2.13 11.80
C LEU A 66 -2.77 -2.86 13.12
N SER A 67 -1.75 -2.99 13.98
CA SER A 67 -1.84 -3.72 15.26
C SER A 67 -2.35 -2.86 16.42
N THR A 68 -2.74 -1.60 16.17
CA THR A 68 -3.31 -0.74 17.21
C THR A 68 -4.54 -1.40 17.85
N PRO A 69 -4.70 -1.31 19.20
CA PRO A 69 -5.75 -2.02 19.93
C PRO A 69 -7.12 -1.40 19.66
N ALA A 70 -7.72 -1.80 18.54
CA ALA A 70 -9.14 -1.74 18.30
C ALA A 70 -9.74 -3.12 18.58
N GLU A 71 -11.03 -3.18 18.91
CA GLU A 71 -11.77 -4.43 19.19
C GLU A 71 -11.70 -5.43 18.02
N ASP A 72 -11.37 -4.96 16.82
CA ASP A 72 -11.07 -5.73 15.62
C ASP A 72 -9.55 -5.90 15.42
N ALA A 73 -8.98 -6.93 16.05
CA ALA A 73 -7.58 -7.31 15.86
C ALA A 73 -7.38 -7.96 14.48
N ILE A 74 -6.60 -7.31 13.62
CA ILE A 74 -6.19 -7.86 12.32
C ILE A 74 -4.96 -8.72 12.56
N ALA A 75 -4.93 -9.92 11.98
CA ALA A 75 -3.71 -10.73 12.00
C ALA A 75 -2.66 -10.08 11.09
N VAL A 76 -1.48 -9.80 11.62
CA VAL A 76 -0.40 -9.15 10.87
C VAL A 76 0.87 -10.00 10.87
N GLY A 77 1.20 -10.55 9.71
CA GLY A 77 2.39 -11.34 9.45
C GLY A 77 3.57 -10.48 8.97
N GLU A 78 4.78 -11.01 9.13
CA GLU A 78 5.98 -10.48 8.48
C GLU A 78 6.65 -11.60 7.72
N HIS A 79 7.12 -11.27 6.53
CA HIS A 79 7.97 -12.13 5.73
C HIS A 79 9.19 -11.34 5.29
N ALA A 80 10.36 -11.79 5.69
CA ALA A 80 11.62 -11.24 5.22
C ALA A 80 12.10 -12.11 4.05
N VAL A 81 12.37 -11.48 2.90
CA VAL A 81 12.98 -12.19 1.77
C VAL A 81 14.46 -12.38 2.09
N GLY A 82 14.84 -13.63 2.41
CA GLY A 82 16.20 -14.05 2.75
C GLY A 82 16.88 -14.77 1.58
N ALA A 83 18.20 -14.66 1.51
CA ALA A 83 19.03 -15.08 0.39
C ALA A 83 20.13 -16.04 0.86
N ASP A 84 20.15 -17.24 0.31
CA ASP A 84 21.19 -18.25 0.59
C ASP A 84 21.98 -18.64 -0.67
N SER A 85 21.68 -18.03 -1.84
CA SER A 85 22.32 -18.35 -3.14
C SER A 85 23.04 -17.16 -3.82
N ASP A 86 23.97 -17.46 -4.72
CA ASP A 86 24.66 -16.46 -5.56
C ASP A 86 23.70 -15.81 -6.58
N ALA A 87 22.70 -16.54 -7.10
CA ALA A 87 21.67 -15.96 -7.97
C ALA A 87 20.85 -14.90 -7.21
N ASP A 88 20.64 -15.11 -5.91
CA ASP A 88 19.95 -14.15 -5.04
C ASP A 88 20.80 -12.88 -4.85
N VAL A 89 22.13 -12.94 -4.98
CA VAL A 89 23.01 -11.76 -4.86
C VAL A 89 22.74 -10.82 -6.02
N GLU A 90 22.67 -11.33 -7.24
CA GLU A 90 22.48 -10.51 -8.44
C GLU A 90 21.07 -9.90 -8.46
N LEU A 91 20.05 -10.68 -8.12
CA LEU A 91 18.68 -10.18 -7.97
C LEU A 91 18.59 -9.09 -6.89
N ARG A 92 19.24 -9.27 -5.74
CA ARG A 92 19.30 -8.24 -4.68
C ARG A 92 19.97 -6.95 -5.14
N GLN A 93 21.06 -7.06 -5.90
CA GLN A 93 21.76 -5.89 -6.44
C GLN A 93 20.90 -5.14 -7.46
N LEU A 94 20.22 -5.88 -8.35
CA LEU A 94 19.29 -5.30 -9.30
C LEU A 94 18.09 -4.64 -8.59
N ALA A 95 17.48 -5.29 -7.61
CA ALA A 95 16.39 -4.72 -6.85
C ALA A 95 16.80 -3.44 -6.11
N ALA A 96 17.98 -3.43 -5.48
CA ALA A 96 18.52 -2.24 -4.84
C ALA A 96 18.76 -1.09 -5.84
N LEU A 97 19.28 -1.40 -7.03
CA LEU A 97 19.42 -0.42 -8.11
C LEU A 97 18.06 0.15 -8.54
N LEU A 98 17.03 -0.70 -8.67
CA LEU A 98 15.68 -0.27 -9.04
C LEU A 98 15.07 0.63 -7.96
N ASP A 99 15.22 0.30 -6.67
CA ASP A 99 14.74 1.15 -5.57
C ASP A 99 15.47 2.51 -5.54
N ASP A 100 16.79 2.53 -5.78
CA ASP A 100 17.58 3.76 -5.91
C ASP A 100 17.08 4.62 -7.09
N MET A 101 16.83 3.99 -8.25
CA MET A 101 16.31 4.65 -9.44
C MET A 101 14.89 5.19 -9.22
N LEU A 102 14.01 4.45 -8.55
CA LEU A 102 12.68 4.92 -8.11
C LEU A 102 12.79 6.13 -7.16
N GLY A 103 13.83 6.15 -6.32
CA GLY A 103 14.21 7.29 -5.49
C GLY A 103 14.83 8.47 -6.26
N GLY A 104 15.00 8.33 -7.58
CA GLY A 104 15.55 9.37 -8.47
C GLY A 104 17.08 9.37 -8.56
N VAL A 105 17.77 8.38 -7.99
CA VAL A 105 19.22 8.23 -8.12
C VAL A 105 19.52 7.72 -9.53
N ALA A 106 20.31 8.48 -10.28
CA ALA A 106 20.72 8.07 -11.62
C ALA A 106 21.64 6.84 -11.51
N PRO A 107 21.46 5.83 -12.38
CA PRO A 107 22.29 4.66 -12.36
C PRO A 107 23.75 5.02 -12.72
N GLY A 108 24.71 4.32 -12.12
CA GLY A 108 26.13 4.59 -12.31
C GLY A 108 26.60 4.43 -13.76
N PRO A 109 27.83 4.85 -14.10
CA PRO A 109 28.34 4.82 -15.48
C PRO A 109 28.35 3.42 -16.14
N VAL A 110 28.34 2.35 -15.35
CA VAL A 110 28.26 0.94 -15.83
C VAL A 110 26.86 0.57 -16.33
N ALA A 111 25.82 1.27 -15.87
CA ALA A 111 24.43 1.07 -16.25
C ALA A 111 23.94 2.10 -17.30
N ARG A 112 24.87 2.85 -17.94
CA ARG A 112 24.54 3.78 -19.04
C ARG A 112 24.02 3.10 -20.30
N GLY A 113 24.05 1.76 -20.36
CA GLY A 113 23.36 0.96 -21.38
C GLY A 113 21.86 0.77 -21.13
N GLY A 114 21.34 1.28 -20.00
CA GLY A 114 19.97 1.06 -19.54
C GLY A 114 19.75 -0.34 -18.98
N LEU A 115 18.56 -0.59 -18.43
CA LEU A 115 18.15 -1.93 -17.99
C LEU A 115 18.03 -2.86 -19.21
N SER A 116 19.00 -3.77 -19.35
CA SER A 116 19.21 -4.61 -20.52
C SER A 116 18.34 -5.88 -20.51
N ALA A 117 18.56 -6.75 -21.50
CA ALA A 117 17.93 -8.08 -21.52
C ALA A 117 18.43 -8.97 -20.37
N HIS A 118 19.66 -8.75 -19.89
CA HIS A 118 20.24 -9.50 -18.78
C HIS A 118 19.52 -9.19 -17.46
N GLU A 119 19.34 -7.91 -17.11
CA GLU A 119 18.59 -7.51 -15.91
C GLU A 119 17.15 -8.04 -15.96
N ARG A 120 16.51 -8.03 -17.13
CA ARG A 120 15.18 -8.63 -17.31
C ARG A 120 15.18 -10.13 -17.01
N ALA A 121 16.19 -10.87 -17.45
CA ALA A 121 16.30 -12.31 -17.20
C ALA A 121 16.55 -12.60 -15.70
N VAL A 122 17.39 -11.81 -15.03
CA VAL A 122 17.64 -11.92 -13.59
C VAL A 122 16.34 -11.70 -12.81
N TYR A 123 15.60 -10.64 -13.13
CA TYR A 123 14.34 -10.33 -12.43
C TYR A 123 13.26 -11.38 -12.69
N ALA A 124 13.14 -11.86 -13.94
CA ALA A 124 12.21 -12.93 -14.31
C ALA A 124 12.48 -14.24 -13.55
N ALA A 125 13.75 -14.65 -13.47
CA ALA A 125 14.14 -15.85 -12.73
C ALA A 125 13.76 -15.75 -11.23
N GLY A 126 13.94 -14.56 -10.65
CA GLY A 126 13.49 -14.29 -9.27
C GLY A 126 11.98 -14.41 -9.07
N ALA A 127 11.19 -13.97 -10.05
CA ALA A 127 9.74 -14.12 -10.03
C ALA A 127 9.30 -15.59 -10.16
N ASP A 128 9.97 -16.37 -11.02
CA ASP A 128 9.74 -17.81 -11.18
C ASP A 128 10.00 -18.60 -9.87
N GLU A 129 10.94 -18.12 -9.05
CA GLU A 129 11.24 -18.69 -7.72
C GLU A 129 10.33 -18.16 -6.60
N GLY A 130 9.40 -17.25 -6.92
CA GLY A 130 8.56 -16.54 -5.95
C GLY A 130 7.76 -17.46 -5.03
N GLU A 131 7.31 -18.62 -5.48
CA GLU A 131 6.60 -19.61 -4.65
C GLU A 131 7.48 -20.17 -3.53
N ALA A 132 8.73 -20.48 -3.84
CA ALA A 132 9.70 -20.97 -2.86
C ALA A 132 10.06 -19.85 -1.86
N LEU A 133 10.26 -18.64 -2.38
CA LEU A 133 10.57 -17.46 -1.57
C LEU A 133 9.42 -17.05 -0.65
N LEU A 134 8.16 -17.19 -1.07
CA LEU A 134 6.97 -16.81 -0.28
C LEU A 134 6.70 -17.79 0.89
N GLY A 135 7.13 -19.05 0.78
CA GLY A 135 6.93 -20.09 1.80
C GLY A 135 5.45 -20.46 2.02
N ALA A 136 5.09 -21.34 2.96
CA ALA A 136 3.73 -21.90 3.08
C ALA A 136 2.71 -21.07 3.89
N GLY A 137 3.07 -19.86 4.33
CA GLY A 137 2.27 -19.08 5.30
C GLY A 137 1.03 -18.39 4.71
N VAL A 138 1.13 -17.89 3.48
CA VAL A 138 0.08 -17.09 2.82
C VAL A 138 -1.06 -17.98 2.34
N ARG A 139 -2.30 -17.59 2.65
CA ARG A 139 -3.54 -18.30 2.28
C ARG A 139 -4.40 -17.49 1.32
N ALA A 140 -5.34 -18.17 0.67
CA ALA A 140 -6.35 -17.52 -0.15
C ALA A 140 -7.14 -16.49 0.68
N GLY A 141 -7.31 -15.30 0.13
CA GLY A 141 -7.95 -14.15 0.79
C GLY A 141 -7.04 -13.36 1.72
N ASP A 142 -5.81 -13.80 2.02
CA ASP A 142 -4.85 -12.93 2.71
C ASP A 142 -4.52 -11.68 1.88
N VAL A 143 -3.94 -10.68 2.53
CA VAL A 143 -3.46 -9.46 1.88
C VAL A 143 -1.94 -9.44 2.01
N VAL A 144 -1.24 -9.26 0.90
CA VAL A 144 0.22 -9.21 0.84
C VAL A 144 0.64 -7.80 0.42
N VAL A 145 1.31 -7.08 1.32
CA VAL A 145 1.83 -5.72 1.07
C VAL A 145 3.33 -5.81 0.80
N LEU A 146 3.73 -5.45 -0.42
CA LEU A 146 5.08 -5.54 -0.96
C LEU A 146 5.76 -4.16 -0.88
N HIS A 147 6.84 -4.04 -0.13
CA HIS A 147 7.44 -2.74 0.21
C HIS A 147 8.62 -2.30 -0.66
N ASP A 148 9.30 -3.21 -1.34
CA ASP A 148 10.43 -2.90 -2.24
C ASP A 148 10.43 -3.72 -3.53
N ALA A 149 11.33 -3.37 -4.46
CA ALA A 149 11.45 -4.05 -5.74
C ALA A 149 11.79 -5.55 -5.62
N LEU A 150 12.46 -5.96 -4.52
CA LEU A 150 12.75 -7.37 -4.28
C LEU A 150 11.52 -8.11 -3.76
N ALA A 151 10.76 -7.55 -2.83
CA ALA A 151 9.49 -8.12 -2.40
C ALA A 151 8.49 -8.22 -3.57
N ALA A 152 8.55 -7.28 -4.51
CA ALA A 152 7.68 -7.26 -5.69
C ALA A 152 7.74 -8.54 -6.55
N VAL A 153 8.86 -9.29 -6.53
CA VAL A 153 8.98 -10.57 -7.25
C VAL A 153 7.99 -11.64 -6.76
N LEU A 154 7.45 -11.49 -5.55
CA LEU A 154 6.52 -12.43 -4.94
C LEU A 154 5.06 -12.20 -5.36
N ALA A 155 4.79 -11.16 -6.14
CA ALA A 155 3.43 -10.77 -6.51
C ALA A 155 2.66 -11.91 -7.19
N GLU A 156 3.27 -12.56 -8.19
CA GLU A 156 2.63 -13.65 -8.94
C GLU A 156 2.33 -14.86 -8.04
N ALA A 157 3.29 -15.28 -7.24
CA ALA A 157 3.12 -16.39 -6.30
C ALA A 157 2.01 -16.10 -5.26
N ALA A 158 1.98 -14.89 -4.70
CA ALA A 158 0.94 -14.49 -3.78
C ALA A 158 -0.44 -14.51 -4.45
N ARG A 159 -0.56 -13.96 -5.67
CA ARG A 159 -1.81 -13.91 -6.41
C ARG A 159 -2.28 -15.29 -6.85
N ALA A 160 -1.36 -16.17 -7.26
CA ALA A 160 -1.66 -17.56 -7.63
C ALA A 160 -2.27 -18.37 -6.46
N ARG A 161 -1.94 -18.01 -5.22
CA ARG A 161 -2.55 -18.57 -4.01
C ARG A 161 -3.90 -17.94 -3.64
N GLY A 162 -4.37 -16.98 -4.43
CA GLY A 162 -5.62 -16.26 -4.20
C GLY A 162 -5.51 -15.17 -3.12
N ALA A 163 -4.31 -14.70 -2.79
CA ALA A 163 -4.14 -13.52 -1.95
C ALA A 163 -4.33 -12.23 -2.77
N HIS A 164 -4.68 -11.13 -2.11
CA HIS A 164 -4.65 -9.80 -2.70
C HIS A 164 -3.25 -9.21 -2.55
N VAL A 165 -2.72 -8.64 -3.61
CA VAL A 165 -1.34 -8.16 -3.69
C VAL A 165 -1.31 -6.66 -3.85
N ILE A 166 -0.64 -5.99 -2.93
CA ILE A 166 -0.58 -4.54 -2.86
C ILE A 166 0.88 -4.11 -2.86
N ARG A 167 1.25 -3.19 -3.76
CA ARG A 167 2.57 -2.59 -3.78
C ARG A 167 2.54 -1.28 -2.99
N HIS A 168 3.23 -1.23 -1.86
CA HIS A 168 3.43 0.02 -1.13
C HIS A 168 4.63 0.76 -1.71
N VAL A 169 4.37 1.92 -2.32
CA VAL A 169 5.39 2.75 -2.95
C VAL A 169 5.57 4.06 -2.20
N ASN A 170 6.82 4.51 -2.14
CA ASN A 170 7.13 5.85 -1.66
C ASN A 170 6.56 6.90 -2.62
N ALA A 171 6.43 8.14 -2.13
CA ALA A 171 5.99 9.26 -2.96
C ALA A 171 6.84 9.32 -4.26
N PRO A 172 6.20 9.26 -5.44
CA PRO A 172 6.92 9.07 -6.69
C PRO A 172 7.82 10.26 -7.00
N VAL A 173 9.11 9.98 -7.20
CA VAL A 173 10.08 10.97 -7.69
C VAL A 173 9.95 11.06 -9.21
N ARG A 174 9.96 12.29 -9.74
CA ARG A 174 9.95 12.53 -11.19
C ARG A 174 11.38 12.58 -11.71
N GLY A 175 11.66 11.85 -12.79
CA GLY A 175 12.94 11.90 -13.47
C GLY A 175 13.12 10.72 -14.44
N PRO A 176 14.13 10.77 -15.32
CA PRO A 176 14.36 9.71 -16.30
C PRO A 176 14.69 8.37 -15.64
N ALA A 177 15.49 8.36 -14.56
CA ALA A 177 15.83 7.12 -13.84
C ALA A 177 14.59 6.46 -13.22
N ALA A 178 13.76 7.24 -12.53
CA ALA A 178 12.51 6.73 -11.95
C ALA A 178 11.54 6.24 -13.03
N ALA A 179 11.43 6.95 -14.16
CA ALA A 179 10.59 6.53 -15.28
C ALA A 179 11.07 5.21 -15.91
N GLU A 180 12.39 5.02 -16.04
CA GLU A 180 12.97 3.77 -16.54
C GLU A 180 12.74 2.61 -15.58
N ALA A 181 12.94 2.80 -14.27
CA ALA A 181 12.68 1.76 -13.26
C ALA A 181 11.20 1.38 -13.20
N TRP A 182 10.29 2.36 -13.26
CA TRP A 182 8.86 2.10 -13.34
C TRP A 182 8.49 1.32 -14.61
N ALA A 183 9.01 1.71 -15.77
CA ALA A 183 8.77 1.00 -17.02
C ALA A 183 9.28 -0.44 -16.97
N PHE A 184 10.42 -0.69 -16.31
CA PHE A 184 10.93 -2.04 -16.09
C PHE A 184 10.02 -2.86 -15.18
N LEU A 185 9.68 -2.34 -13.99
CA LEU A 185 8.88 -3.06 -12.99
C LEU A 185 7.47 -3.35 -13.48
N HIS A 186 6.83 -2.41 -14.20
CA HIS A 186 5.50 -2.62 -14.75
C HIS A 186 5.40 -3.81 -15.71
N ALA A 187 6.50 -4.25 -16.32
CA ALA A 187 6.50 -5.46 -17.13
C ALA A 187 6.33 -6.75 -16.31
N PHE A 188 6.60 -6.71 -15.00
CA PHE A 188 6.57 -7.85 -14.08
C PHE A 188 5.44 -7.75 -13.04
N GLU A 189 4.99 -6.55 -12.71
CA GLU A 189 4.00 -6.31 -11.64
C GLU A 189 2.53 -6.50 -12.07
N HIS A 190 2.25 -7.38 -13.03
CA HIS A 190 0.88 -7.60 -13.53
C HIS A 190 -0.04 -8.28 -12.50
N ALA A 191 0.53 -8.92 -11.49
CA ALA A 191 -0.19 -9.55 -10.38
C ALA A 191 -0.43 -8.60 -9.19
N VAL A 192 -0.07 -7.31 -9.31
CA VAL A 192 -0.35 -6.30 -8.28
C VAL A 192 -1.76 -5.74 -8.48
N ASP A 193 -2.63 -5.92 -7.48
CA ASP A 193 -4.02 -5.45 -7.51
C ASP A 193 -4.11 -3.94 -7.21
N ALA A 194 -3.17 -3.38 -6.42
CA ALA A 194 -3.13 -1.95 -6.13
C ALA A 194 -1.74 -1.42 -5.79
N TYR A 195 -1.48 -0.17 -6.16
CA TYR A 195 -0.34 0.63 -5.72
C TYR A 195 -0.79 1.61 -4.65
N VAL A 196 -0.24 1.50 -3.43
CA VAL A 196 -0.56 2.42 -2.34
C VAL A 196 0.61 3.36 -2.10
N VAL A 197 0.33 4.66 -2.04
CA VAL A 197 1.28 5.73 -1.76
C VAL A 197 0.91 6.37 -0.43
N ALA A 198 1.85 6.42 0.51
CA ALA A 198 1.75 7.29 1.67
C ALA A 198 2.02 8.74 1.25
N GLY A 199 1.06 9.63 1.53
CA GLY A 199 1.19 11.05 1.28
C GLY A 199 2.18 11.73 2.24
N PRO A 200 2.50 13.02 2.01
CA PRO A 200 3.42 13.78 2.86
C PRO A 200 2.88 14.03 4.28
N ALA A 201 1.59 13.77 4.50
CA ALA A 201 0.98 13.74 5.81
C ALA A 201 0.59 12.29 6.14
N PRO A 202 0.82 11.81 7.38
CA PRO A 202 0.65 10.40 7.75
C PRO A 202 -0.80 9.90 7.70
N ASP A 203 -1.76 10.81 7.50
CA ASP A 203 -3.18 10.59 7.42
C ASP A 203 -3.73 10.58 5.98
N ARG A 204 -2.84 10.72 4.97
CA ARG A 204 -3.21 10.68 3.56
C ARG A 204 -2.61 9.46 2.88
N LEU A 205 -3.47 8.60 2.36
CA LEU A 205 -3.10 7.44 1.55
C LEU A 205 -3.83 7.52 0.21
N ALA A 206 -3.11 7.24 -0.86
CA ALA A 206 -3.69 7.10 -2.19
C ALA A 206 -3.47 5.67 -2.66
N ALA A 207 -4.51 5.05 -3.22
CA ALA A 207 -4.42 3.76 -3.88
C ALA A 207 -4.76 3.93 -5.36
N ALA A 208 -3.93 3.39 -6.24
CA ALA A 208 -4.21 3.29 -7.67
C ALA A 208 -4.39 1.80 -8.01
N MET A 209 -5.55 1.44 -8.55
CA MET A 209 -5.92 0.07 -8.92
C MET A 209 -5.84 -0.06 -10.45
N PRO A 210 -4.92 -0.90 -10.99
CA PRO A 210 -4.70 -1.01 -12.43
C PRO A 210 -5.94 -1.44 -13.24
N SER A 211 -6.77 -2.35 -12.71
CA SER A 211 -8.12 -2.65 -13.19
C SER A 211 -9.10 -2.09 -12.17
N PRO A 212 -10.01 -1.15 -12.49
CA PRO A 212 -10.54 -0.68 -13.78
C PRO A 212 -10.02 0.74 -14.12
N SER A 213 -8.72 1.00 -13.93
CA SER A 213 -8.16 2.38 -13.93
C SER A 213 -8.81 3.29 -12.88
N HIS A 214 -9.12 2.75 -11.70
CA HIS A 214 -9.60 3.53 -10.57
C HIS A 214 -8.45 4.06 -9.72
N VAL A 215 -8.61 5.30 -9.24
CA VAL A 215 -7.76 5.89 -8.21
C VAL A 215 -8.64 6.18 -7.01
N ALA A 216 -8.42 5.46 -5.91
CA ALA A 216 -9.06 5.70 -4.63
C ALA A 216 -8.15 6.59 -3.78
N LEU A 217 -8.60 7.80 -3.47
CA LEU A 217 -7.91 8.69 -2.54
C LEU A 217 -8.58 8.62 -1.16
N LYS A 218 -7.81 8.29 -0.12
CA LYS A 218 -8.26 8.33 1.27
C LYS A 218 -7.50 9.40 2.03
N GLU A 219 -8.24 10.45 2.38
CA GLU A 219 -7.80 11.39 3.41
C GLU A 219 -8.54 11.04 4.70
N VAL A 220 -7.78 10.67 5.74
CA VAL A 220 -8.34 10.53 7.09
C VAL A 220 -8.09 11.84 7.83
N ALA A 221 -9.08 12.32 8.58
CA ALA A 221 -8.91 13.55 9.34
C ALA A 221 -7.80 13.40 10.40
N PRO A 222 -6.99 14.45 10.63
CA PRO A 222 -5.85 14.37 11.56
C PRO A 222 -6.30 14.14 13.00
N GLY A 223 -5.66 13.16 13.65
CA GLY A 223 -5.90 12.73 15.02
C GLY A 223 -5.31 11.33 15.24
N ALA A 224 -4.83 11.00 16.43
CA ALA A 224 -3.95 9.85 16.74
C ALA A 224 -4.48 8.43 16.42
N THR A 225 -5.62 8.30 15.75
CA THR A 225 -6.18 7.03 15.21
C THR A 225 -6.26 7.00 13.67
N GLY A 226 -5.76 8.03 12.99
CA GLY A 226 -5.97 8.26 11.56
C GLY A 226 -5.19 7.33 10.62
N ALA A 227 -3.90 7.12 10.86
CA ALA A 227 -3.05 6.34 9.94
C ALA A 227 -3.44 4.85 9.87
N GLY A 228 -3.68 4.21 11.03
CA GLY A 228 -4.13 2.82 11.09
C GLY A 228 -5.50 2.63 10.44
N LEU A 229 -6.46 3.52 10.71
CA LEU A 229 -7.76 3.48 10.06
C LEU A 229 -7.67 3.76 8.55
N GLY A 230 -6.79 4.67 8.13
CA GLY A 230 -6.54 4.97 6.73
C GLY A 230 -6.04 3.76 5.97
N TRP A 231 -5.02 3.08 6.50
CA TRP A 231 -4.52 1.83 5.91
C TRP A 231 -5.63 0.77 5.86
N ARG A 232 -6.30 0.53 6.98
CA ARG A 232 -7.42 -0.43 7.05
C ARG A 232 -8.52 -0.14 6.03
N ALA A 233 -8.90 1.13 5.85
CA ALA A 233 -9.91 1.55 4.89
C ALA A 233 -9.42 1.41 3.44
N VAL A 234 -8.16 1.75 3.14
CA VAL A 234 -7.58 1.55 1.80
C VAL A 234 -7.53 0.06 1.45
N LEU A 235 -7.05 -0.78 2.37
CA LEU A 235 -7.02 -2.23 2.15
C LEU A 235 -8.42 -2.80 1.93
N ALA A 236 -9.41 -2.32 2.69
CA ALA A 236 -10.80 -2.74 2.53
C ALA A 236 -11.39 -2.37 1.17
N ASP A 237 -11.10 -1.17 0.67
CA ASP A 237 -11.52 -0.73 -0.66
C ASP A 237 -10.90 -1.60 -1.76
N VAL A 238 -9.58 -1.87 -1.68
CA VAL A 238 -8.88 -2.73 -2.66
C VAL A 238 -9.48 -4.14 -2.69
N ILE A 239 -9.76 -4.72 -1.53
CA ILE A 239 -10.40 -6.04 -1.42
C ILE A 239 -11.85 -6.00 -1.93
N GLY A 240 -12.57 -4.90 -1.67
CA GLY A 240 -13.94 -4.69 -2.10
C GLY A 240 -14.08 -4.65 -3.62
N GLU A 241 -13.24 -3.85 -4.30
CA GLU A 241 -13.26 -3.75 -5.76
C GLU A 241 -12.86 -5.07 -6.44
N ASP A 242 -11.87 -5.80 -5.93
CA ASP A 242 -11.48 -7.13 -6.46
C ASP A 242 -12.60 -8.19 -6.30
N ARG A 243 -13.52 -8.03 -5.33
CA ARG A 243 -14.68 -8.94 -5.21
C ARG A 243 -15.76 -8.68 -6.25
N ASP A 244 -15.88 -7.43 -6.71
CA ASP A 244 -16.89 -7.05 -7.71
C ASP A 244 -16.39 -7.33 -9.14
N GLU A 245 -15.07 -7.34 -9.36
CA GLU A 245 -14.43 -7.75 -10.61
C GLU A 245 -13.96 -9.21 -10.58
N HIS A 246 -14.67 -10.07 -11.31
CA HIS A 246 -14.46 -11.51 -11.31
C HIS A 246 -13.05 -11.91 -11.79
N VAL A 247 -12.24 -12.50 -10.90
CA VAL A 247 -11.03 -13.24 -11.29
C VAL A 247 -11.01 -14.65 -10.70
N GLY A 248 -11.39 -15.63 -11.53
CA GLY A 248 -10.83 -16.99 -11.57
C GLY A 248 -10.98 -17.96 -10.37
N GLY A 249 -11.50 -17.53 -9.23
CA GLY A 249 -11.70 -18.39 -8.05
C GLY A 249 -13.16 -18.50 -7.66
N THR A 250 -13.63 -19.71 -7.35
CA THR A 250 -14.99 -20.02 -6.90
C THR A 250 -15.49 -18.98 -5.89
N LEU A 251 -16.65 -18.37 -6.17
CA LEU A 251 -17.35 -17.47 -5.26
C LEU A 251 -17.40 -18.10 -3.86
N HIS A 252 -16.63 -17.59 -2.92
CA HIS A 252 -16.89 -17.87 -1.51
C HIS A 252 -18.17 -17.14 -1.14
N ALA A 253 -19.26 -17.90 -1.07
CA ALA A 253 -20.52 -17.40 -0.56
C ALA A 253 -20.28 -16.72 0.80
N ARG A 254 -20.91 -15.56 1.00
CA ARG A 254 -20.94 -14.85 2.29
C ARG A 254 -21.16 -15.88 3.41
N PRO A 255 -20.35 -15.87 4.49
CA PRO A 255 -20.77 -16.53 5.71
C PRO A 255 -22.09 -15.91 6.11
N VAL A 256 -23.18 -16.68 6.03
CA VAL A 256 -24.46 -16.27 6.57
C VAL A 256 -24.28 -16.25 8.08
N VAL A 257 -24.02 -15.06 8.62
CA VAL A 257 -24.06 -14.84 10.06
C VAL A 257 -25.50 -15.10 10.48
N ALA A 258 -25.70 -16.17 11.24
CA ALA A 258 -27.00 -16.47 11.82
C ALA A 258 -27.39 -15.31 12.74
N VAL A 259 -28.51 -14.67 12.42
CA VAL A 259 -29.15 -13.67 13.30
C VAL A 259 -29.42 -14.34 14.64
N ARG A 260 -28.86 -13.80 15.72
CA ARG A 260 -29.20 -14.14 17.10
C ARG A 260 -30.08 -13.05 17.68
#